data_AF-A0A7W0MYC9-F1
#
_entry.id   AF-A0A7W0MYC9-F1
#
_cell.length_a   1.000
_cell.length_b   1.000
_cell.length_c   1.000
_cell.angle_alpha   90.00
_cell.angle_beta   90.00
_cell.angle_gamma   90.00
#
_symmetry.space_group_name_H-M   'P 1'
#
loop_
_entity.id
_entity.type
_entity.pdbx_description
1 polymer ?
#
loop_
_entity_poly.entity_id
_entity_poly.type
_entity_poly.pdbx_seq_one_letter_code
_entity_poly.pdbx_strand_id
1 'polypeptide(L)'
;MSVHDRPDPHELAEAVREFLEREILPGLEDPRLRFRALVAANALGILERQLRELPPRRDDWELARRIRAGDVPEGALAEAKGQVEAKLRVASPRYLERYD
;
A
#
# COMPACT_ATOMS: atom_id res chain seq x y z
N MET A 1 -24.04 16.02 18.82
CA MET A 1 -23.05 16.26 17.74
C MET A 1 -22.61 14.90 17.24
N SER A 2 -22.96 14.60 15.99
CA SER A 2 -22.93 13.24 15.46
C SER A 2 -21.48 12.83 15.13
N VAL A 3 -21.18 11.55 15.32
CA VAL A 3 -19.95 10.85 14.88
C VAL A 3 -19.68 11.01 13.37
N HIS A 4 -20.66 11.50 12.61
CA HIS A 4 -20.61 11.72 11.15
C HIS A 4 -20.03 13.06 10.67
N ASP A 5 -19.63 13.98 11.55
CA ASP A 5 -19.13 15.31 11.11
C ASP A 5 -17.63 15.35 10.79
N ARG A 6 -16.87 14.27 11.04
CA ARG A 6 -15.44 14.22 10.68
C ARG A 6 -15.19 13.13 9.64
N PRO A 7 -14.54 13.47 8.52
CA PRO A 7 -14.19 12.49 7.50
C PRO A 7 -13.21 11.46 8.07
N ASP A 8 -13.39 10.21 7.67
CA ASP A 8 -12.49 9.11 7.98
C ASP A 8 -11.12 9.30 7.29
N PRO A 9 -9.99 8.82 7.85
CA PRO A 9 -8.69 8.92 7.20
C PRO A 9 -8.64 8.38 5.76
N HIS A 10 -9.43 7.36 5.44
CA HIS A 10 -9.55 6.86 4.06
C HIS A 10 -10.18 7.93 3.15
N GLU A 11 -11.31 8.50 3.58
CA GLU A 11 -12.02 9.55 2.82
C GLU A 11 -11.14 10.78 2.60
N LEU A 12 -10.33 11.17 3.59
CA LEU A 12 -9.36 12.25 3.45
C LEU A 12 -8.25 11.91 2.45
N ALA A 13 -7.67 10.72 2.53
CA ALA A 13 -6.60 10.30 1.62
C ALA A 13 -7.10 10.24 0.17
N GLU A 14 -8.30 9.68 -0.04
CA GLU A 14 -8.99 9.64 -1.33
C GLU A 14 -9.24 11.06 -1.86
N ALA A 15 -9.86 11.93 -1.07
CA ALA A 15 -10.19 13.29 -1.49
C ALA A 15 -8.94 14.09 -1.90
N VAL A 16 -7.84 13.98 -1.14
CA VAL A 16 -6.58 14.65 -1.48
C VAL A 16 -5.97 14.06 -2.74
N ARG A 17 -6.02 12.74 -2.94
CA ARG A 17 -5.53 12.10 -4.16
C ARG A 17 -6.29 12.60 -5.37
N GLU A 18 -7.63 12.59 -5.31
CA GLU A 18 -8.48 13.03 -6.41
C GLU A 18 -8.27 14.51 -6.74
N PHE A 19 -8.10 15.37 -5.72
CA PHE A 19 -7.77 16.78 -5.92
C PHE A 19 -6.44 16.95 -6.67
N LEU A 20 -5.39 16.23 -6.25
CA LEU A 20 -4.10 16.27 -6.93
C LEU A 20 -4.21 15.81 -8.39
N GLU A 21 -4.99 14.75 -8.65
CA GLU A 21 -5.13 14.15 -9.98
C GLU A 21 -5.98 14.98 -10.94
N ARG A 22 -7.11 15.52 -10.45
CA ARG A 22 -8.12 16.17 -11.30
C ARG A 22 -7.92 17.66 -11.42
N GLU A 23 -7.45 18.33 -10.36
CA GLU A 23 -7.36 19.79 -10.32
C GLU A 23 -5.93 20.29 -10.46
N ILE A 24 -4.96 19.63 -9.82
CA ILE A 24 -3.57 20.11 -9.80
C ILE A 24 -2.77 19.61 -10.99
N LEU A 25 -2.66 18.29 -11.19
CA LEU A 25 -1.81 17.68 -12.21
C LEU A 25 -2.03 18.19 -13.65
N PRO A 26 -3.27 18.47 -14.10
CA PRO A 26 -3.49 18.99 -15.45
C PRO A 26 -2.87 20.38 -15.69
N GLY A 27 -2.79 21.21 -14.64
CA GLY A 27 -2.25 22.58 -14.73
C GLY A 27 -0.74 22.69 -14.48
N LEU A 28 -0.06 21.58 -14.15
CA LEU A 28 1.39 21.60 -13.86
C LEU A 28 2.23 21.47 -15.14
N GLU A 29 2.88 22.57 -15.52
CA GLU A 29 3.82 22.63 -16.64
C GLU A 29 5.26 22.24 -16.25
N ASP A 30 5.70 22.56 -15.02
CA ASP A 30 7.04 22.19 -14.54
C ASP A 30 7.15 20.66 -14.39
N PRO A 31 8.03 19.98 -15.15
CA PRO A 31 8.18 18.53 -15.10
C PRO A 31 8.57 17.98 -13.72
N ARG A 32 9.40 18.72 -12.96
CA ARG A 32 9.82 18.31 -11.60
C ARG A 32 8.67 18.41 -10.62
N LEU A 33 7.87 19.46 -10.72
CA LEU A 33 6.70 19.63 -9.85
C LEU A 33 5.62 18.59 -10.20
N ARG A 34 5.38 18.36 -11.50
CA ARG A 34 4.50 17.29 -11.99
C ARG A 34 4.90 15.92 -11.46
N PHE A 35 6.19 15.59 -11.53
CA PHE A 35 6.70 14.32 -11.00
C PHE A 35 6.44 14.18 -9.49
N ARG A 36 6.70 15.22 -8.71
CA ARG A 36 6.45 15.20 -7.25
C ARG A 36 4.97 15.02 -6.93
N ALA A 37 4.07 15.66 -7.68
CA ALA A 37 2.63 15.51 -7.52
C ALA A 37 2.16 14.08 -7.85
N LEU A 38 2.72 13.45 -8.90
CA LEU A 38 2.47 12.03 -9.20
C LEU A 38 2.94 11.10 -8.08
N VAL A 39 4.11 11.38 -7.48
CA VAL A 39 4.63 10.62 -6.33
C VAL A 39 3.68 10.75 -5.13
N ALA A 40 3.20 11.96 -4.85
CA ALA A 40 2.25 12.20 -3.76
C ALA A 40 0.93 11.47 -3.98
N ALA A 41 0.34 11.55 -5.18
CA ALA A 41 -0.88 10.82 -5.53
C ALA A 41 -0.69 9.30 -5.42
N ASN A 42 0.45 8.77 -5.86
CA ASN A 42 0.77 7.35 -5.70
C ASN A 42 0.87 6.93 -4.23
N ALA A 43 1.54 7.73 -3.40
CA ALA A 43 1.68 7.48 -1.96
C ALA A 43 0.32 7.49 -1.25
N LEU A 44 -0.58 8.41 -1.61
CA LEU A 44 -1.96 8.44 -1.09
C LEU A 44 -2.73 7.18 -1.50
N GLY A 45 -2.60 6.73 -2.75
CA GLY A 45 -3.19 5.46 -3.18
C GLY A 45 -2.67 4.24 -2.39
N ILE A 46 -1.39 4.22 -2.00
CA ILE A 46 -0.85 3.19 -1.10
C ILE A 46 -1.49 3.29 0.29
N LEU A 47 -1.60 4.51 0.83
CA LEU A 47 -2.20 4.75 2.14
C LEU A 47 -3.67 4.32 2.19
N GLU A 48 -4.47 4.62 1.16
CA GLU A 48 -5.87 4.19 1.06
C GLU A 48 -6.01 2.66 1.12
N ARG A 49 -5.13 1.93 0.41
CA ARG A 49 -5.13 0.45 0.45
C ARG A 49 -4.74 -0.08 1.83
N GLN A 50 -3.78 0.56 2.51
CA GLN A 50 -3.44 0.22 3.89
C GLN A 50 -4.61 0.45 4.84
N LEU A 51 -5.33 1.56 4.68
CA LEU A 51 -6.49 1.89 5.54
C LEU A 51 -7.66 0.94 5.32
N ARG A 52 -7.81 0.37 4.11
CA ARG A 52 -8.83 -0.63 3.77
C ARG A 52 -8.47 -2.04 4.25
N GLU A 53 -7.18 -2.37 4.27
CA GLU A 53 -6.65 -3.69 4.65
C GLU A 53 -5.54 -3.55 5.70
N LEU A 54 -5.88 -3.68 6.99
CA LEU A 54 -4.89 -4.04 8.01
C LEU A 54 -5.10 -5.51 8.42
N PRO A 55 -4.61 -6.50 7.65
CA PRO A 55 -4.28 -7.77 8.27
C PRO A 55 -3.23 -7.48 9.36
N PRO A 56 -3.27 -8.18 10.51
CA PRO A 56 -2.28 -7.97 11.56
C PRO A 56 -0.89 -8.14 10.94
N ARG A 57 -0.03 -7.13 11.16
CA ARG A 57 1.38 -7.22 10.80
C ARG A 57 1.96 -8.40 11.56
N ARG A 58 2.02 -9.57 10.92
CA ARG A 58 2.77 -10.70 11.46
C ARG A 58 4.23 -10.33 11.31
N ASP A 59 4.87 -10.20 12.45
CA ASP A 59 6.28 -9.93 12.54
C ASP A 59 7.04 -11.08 11.86
N ASP A 60 7.52 -10.79 10.65
CA ASP A 60 8.17 -11.69 9.70
C ASP A 60 9.58 -12.12 10.15
N TRP A 61 10.08 -11.53 11.22
CA TRP A 61 11.42 -11.77 11.74
C TRP A 61 11.59 -13.19 12.27
N GLU A 62 10.55 -13.82 12.80
CA GLU A 62 10.64 -15.15 13.40
C GLU A 62 10.81 -16.25 12.34
N LEU A 63 9.97 -16.25 11.28
CA LEU A 63 10.12 -17.17 10.16
C LEU A 63 11.49 -16.99 9.49
N ALA A 64 11.91 -15.74 9.27
CA ALA A 64 13.20 -15.44 8.67
C ALA A 64 14.38 -15.89 9.56
N ARG A 65 14.26 -15.76 10.88
CA ARG A 65 15.25 -16.24 11.86
C ARG A 65 15.39 -17.76 11.80
N ARG A 66 14.27 -18.49 11.79
CA ARG A 66 14.25 -19.96 11.72
C ARG A 66 14.88 -20.48 10.42
N ILE A 67 14.50 -19.90 9.28
CA ILE A 67 15.10 -20.23 7.97
C ILE A 67 16.62 -20.00 7.99
N ARG A 68 17.09 -18.86 8.51
CA ARG A 68 18.54 -18.57 8.60
C ARG A 68 19.29 -19.50 9.55
N ALA A 69 18.61 -20.04 10.56
CA ALA A 69 19.17 -21.01 11.49
C ALA A 69 19.16 -22.46 10.93
N GLY A 70 18.61 -22.68 9.73
CA GLY A 70 18.48 -24.00 9.11
C GLY A 70 17.27 -24.82 9.60
N ASP A 71 16.48 -24.29 10.54
CA ASP A 71 15.20 -24.86 10.99
C ASP A 71 14.08 -24.36 10.08
N VAL A 72 14.00 -24.89 8.85
CA VAL A 72 12.97 -24.47 7.88
C VAL A 72 11.65 -25.19 8.21
N PRO A 73 10.60 -24.48 8.65
CA PRO A 73 9.32 -25.11 8.95
C PRO A 73 8.68 -25.70 7.68
N GLU A 74 7.91 -26.77 7.84
CA GLU A 74 7.05 -27.25 6.76
C GLU A 74 6.06 -26.14 6.35
N GLY A 75 5.91 -25.92 5.04
CA GLY A 75 5.07 -24.84 4.50
C GLY A 75 5.69 -23.45 4.49
N ALA A 76 6.94 -23.26 4.92
CA ALA A 76 7.62 -21.96 4.97
C ALA A 76 7.58 -21.17 3.66
N LEU A 77 7.70 -21.85 2.51
CA LEU A 77 7.61 -21.22 1.19
C LEU A 77 6.19 -20.68 0.92
N ALA A 78 5.15 -21.43 1.25
CA ALA A 78 3.77 -21.00 1.07
C ALA A 78 3.44 -19.82 1.99
N GLU A 79 3.92 -19.86 3.23
CA GLU A 79 3.78 -18.74 4.18
C GLU A 79 4.49 -17.48 3.66
N ALA A 80 5.74 -17.58 3.23
CA ALA A 80 6.50 -16.47 2.68
C ALA A 80 5.84 -15.87 1.43
N LYS A 81 5.31 -16.74 0.53
CA LYS A 81 4.54 -16.30 -0.65
C LYS A 81 3.30 -15.52 -0.24
N GLY A 82 2.51 -16.02 0.71
CA GLY A 82 1.31 -15.32 1.19
C GLY A 82 1.62 -13.95 1.82
N GLN A 83 2.76 -13.82 2.51
CA GLN A 83 3.22 -12.53 3.05
C GLN A 83 3.61 -11.55 1.95
N VAL A 84 4.34 -12.00 0.92
CA VAL A 84 4.71 -11.15 -0.23
C VAL A 84 3.46 -10.73 -0.99
N GLU A 85 2.52 -11.65 -1.21
CA GLU A 85 1.25 -11.37 -1.88
C GLU A 85 0.46 -10.28 -1.14
N ALA A 86 0.34 -10.38 0.19
CA ALA A 86 -0.29 -9.35 1.01
C ALA A 86 0.41 -7.99 0.91
N LYS A 87 1.75 -7.97 0.94
CA LYS A 87 2.54 -6.74 0.73
C LYS A 87 2.33 -6.16 -0.67
N LEU A 88 2.21 -6.99 -1.70
CA LEU A 88 1.97 -6.57 -3.08
C LEU A 88 0.55 -6.03 -3.31
N ARG A 89 -0.50 -6.63 -2.71
CA ARG A 89 -1.87 -6.07 -2.77
C ARG A 89 -1.91 -4.62 -2.29
N VAL A 90 -1.09 -4.28 -1.30
CA VAL A 90 -0.99 -2.92 -0.78
C VAL A 90 -0.04 -2.05 -1.61
N ALA A 91 1.18 -2.49 -1.88
CA ALA A 91 2.19 -1.62 -2.47
C ALA A 91 2.11 -1.54 -4.00
N SER A 92 1.78 -2.64 -4.67
CA SER A 92 1.83 -2.74 -6.14
C SER A 92 0.97 -3.90 -6.69
N PRO A 93 -0.38 -3.77 -6.68
CA PRO A 93 -1.31 -4.85 -7.06
C PRO A 93 -1.05 -5.46 -8.44
N ARG A 94 -0.65 -4.62 -9.40
CA ARG A 94 -0.33 -5.01 -10.79
C ARG A 94 0.67 -6.15 -10.94
N TYR A 95 1.51 -6.41 -9.92
CA TYR A 95 2.47 -7.51 -9.99
C TYR A 95 1.83 -8.87 -9.67
N LEU A 96 0.64 -8.90 -9.07
CA LEU A 96 -0.10 -10.13 -8.82
C LEU A 96 -0.67 -10.70 -10.12
N GLU A 97 -1.25 -9.82 -10.95
CA GLU A 97 -1.79 -10.15 -12.27
C GLU A 97 -0.76 -10.77 -13.24
N ARG A 98 0.54 -10.55 -12.99
CA ARG A 98 1.62 -11.04 -13.86
C ARG A 98 2.02 -12.48 -13.57
N TYR A 99 1.67 -13.01 -12.40
CA TYR A 99 2.12 -14.32 -11.93
C TYR A 99 0.97 -15.26 -11.54
N ASP A 100 -0.26 -14.90 -11.92
CA ASP A 100 -1.43 -15.80 -11.98
C ASP A 100 -1.34 -16.74 -13.20
#